data_AF-A0A450Y1E9-F1
#
_entry.id   AF-A0A450Y1E9-F1
#
_cell.length_a   1.000
_cell.length_b   1.000
_cell.length_c   1.000
_cell.angle_alpha   90.00
_cell.angle_beta   90.00
_cell.angle_gamma   90.00
#
_symmetry.space_group_name_H-M   'P 1'
#
loop_
_entity.id
_entity.type
_entity.pdbx_description
1 polymer ?
#
loop_
_entity_poly.entity_id
_entity_poly.type
_entity_poly.pdbx_seq_one_letter_code
_entity_poly.pdbx_strand_id
1 'polypeptide(L)'
;MGLFVHLYIDPEDISSEQWEGTYQESLALLRAFPAPLIRIASEEIGSSKRFAYVADLVRDPGTQDECWWVVGDSVSGKRAEDFRLFRHRERQFDAFLERRDLVKRYDATKDVLWAPVDSLDYIDGNGIDLFGAKTQGYPYHLAILAVAILFETRFPEQCYLFGDIESTQIGHMCRWVHETLDTPLITPVCLDAQRLYRRISALYEDPRHAIARFQTLFVGSDTEEFESLLRYAERRAVLNVFMEELGRYSSLNQYGAIRLISKFLSATRDLGELIEIVLRIAEQDKKTEDWNLEALLGVLCRHYLTFPCEERKPLDVLDHPQDKLATIDDALSQAFMIVAGRPTEIDAHQKAPEVLETFCATEPEKRAVFQEIISTAEQAAREQLEEMEALIREREQQQEDGQEDGQEDGQKDIPPRETTARISRPIGASGGRDISEAQIYILAQVERQTDQFVEEEESTRNIGKQLRWLMVEISTAFKSQDREHYLRGIYDAATKSGFALQEAAWKVIDGEENIEILKGLFALSLIDNREMQFWHWRIHIMESPPLWRHLIDVSEK
;
A
#
# COMPACT_ATOMS: atom_id res chain seq x y z
N MET A 1 -4.67 -9.84 4.70
CA MET A 1 -3.93 -8.58 4.85
C MET A 1 -3.33 -8.21 3.49
N GLY A 2 -3.34 -6.95 3.14
CA GLY A 2 -2.86 -6.45 1.84
C GLY A 2 -3.26 -5.00 1.68
N LEU A 3 -2.49 -4.24 0.90
CA LEU A 3 -2.79 -2.84 0.59
C LEU A 3 -3.78 -2.75 -0.57
N PHE A 4 -4.75 -1.85 -0.50
CA PHE A 4 -5.86 -1.75 -1.44
C PHE A 4 -6.22 -0.31 -1.82
N VAL A 5 -6.92 -0.19 -2.94
CA VAL A 5 -7.60 1.04 -3.37
C VAL A 5 -9.04 0.67 -3.68
N HIS A 6 -9.98 1.30 -2.97
CA HIS A 6 -11.41 1.19 -3.19
C HIS A 6 -11.95 2.46 -3.81
N LEU A 7 -12.87 2.28 -4.75
CA LEU A 7 -13.71 3.36 -5.25
C LEU A 7 -15.17 2.91 -5.12
N TYR A 8 -15.89 3.58 -4.23
CA TYR A 8 -17.33 3.38 -4.10
C TYR A 8 -18.09 4.38 -4.95
N ILE A 9 -19.17 3.94 -5.58
CA ILE A 9 -19.99 4.77 -6.46
C ILE A 9 -21.48 4.52 -6.26
N ASP A 10 -22.26 5.60 -6.22
CA ASP A 10 -23.69 5.59 -6.47
C ASP A 10 -23.95 5.83 -7.97
N PRO A 11 -24.43 4.83 -8.73
CA PRO A 11 -24.64 4.99 -10.16
C PRO A 11 -25.88 5.82 -10.50
N GLU A 12 -26.71 6.19 -9.53
CA GLU A 12 -27.86 7.06 -9.75
C GLU A 12 -27.40 8.44 -10.25
N ASP A 13 -28.19 9.04 -11.14
CA ASP A 13 -27.90 10.32 -11.81
C ASP A 13 -26.64 10.39 -12.70
N ILE A 14 -25.89 9.28 -12.85
CA ILE A 14 -24.81 9.19 -13.85
C ILE A 14 -25.38 8.71 -15.18
N SER A 15 -25.36 9.56 -16.20
CA SER A 15 -25.77 9.18 -17.56
C SER A 15 -24.75 8.26 -18.23
N SER A 16 -25.20 7.46 -19.21
CA SER A 16 -24.31 6.59 -20.00
C SER A 16 -23.23 7.39 -20.76
N GLU A 17 -23.53 8.62 -21.19
CA GLU A 17 -22.57 9.50 -21.86
C GLU A 17 -21.47 9.97 -20.89
N GLN A 18 -21.84 10.42 -19.69
CA GLN A 18 -20.85 10.80 -18.66
C GLN A 18 -19.98 9.61 -18.26
N TRP A 19 -20.60 8.44 -18.07
CA TRP A 19 -19.89 7.20 -17.75
C TRP A 19 -18.85 6.84 -18.81
N GLU A 20 -19.28 6.81 -20.09
CA GLU A 20 -18.40 6.47 -21.20
C GLU A 20 -17.29 7.51 -21.39
N GLY A 21 -17.59 8.80 -21.19
CA GLY A 21 -16.59 9.86 -21.17
C GLY A 21 -15.49 9.64 -20.13
N THR A 22 -15.87 9.37 -18.87
CA THR A 22 -14.93 9.08 -17.79
C THR A 22 -14.17 7.78 -18.03
N TYR A 23 -14.81 6.76 -18.63
CA TYR A 23 -14.12 5.54 -19.07
C TYR A 23 -12.99 5.86 -20.06
N GLN A 24 -13.24 6.68 -21.09
CA GLN A 24 -12.21 7.04 -22.07
C GLN A 24 -11.06 7.83 -21.44
N GLU A 25 -11.36 8.77 -20.54
CA GLU A 25 -10.35 9.50 -19.77
C GLU A 25 -9.50 8.55 -18.91
N SER A 26 -10.14 7.59 -18.22
CA SER A 26 -9.43 6.60 -17.41
C SER A 26 -8.51 5.71 -18.24
N LEU A 27 -8.96 5.26 -19.42
CA LEU A 27 -8.13 4.48 -20.34
C LEU A 27 -6.96 5.31 -20.90
N ALA A 28 -7.17 6.61 -21.16
CA ALA A 28 -6.11 7.51 -21.58
C ALA A 28 -5.04 7.69 -20.50
N LEU A 29 -5.45 7.84 -19.22
CA LEU A 29 -4.54 7.86 -18.07
C LEU A 29 -3.72 6.57 -18.00
N LEU A 30 -4.39 5.41 -17.99
CA LEU A 30 -3.72 4.11 -17.86
C LEU A 30 -2.70 3.87 -18.99
N ARG A 31 -3.01 4.29 -20.22
CA ARG A 31 -2.09 4.22 -21.36
C ARG A 31 -0.92 5.21 -21.27
N ALA A 32 -1.08 6.31 -20.54
CA ALA A 32 -0.05 7.32 -20.33
C ALA A 32 0.84 7.01 -19.10
N PHE A 33 0.54 5.95 -18.35
CA PHE A 33 1.30 5.61 -17.14
C PHE A 33 2.78 5.34 -17.49
N PRO A 34 3.76 5.94 -16.77
CA PRO A 34 5.17 5.87 -17.13
C PRO A 34 5.77 4.45 -17.24
N ALA A 35 5.23 3.49 -16.48
CA ALA A 35 5.58 2.08 -16.62
C ALA A 35 4.42 1.34 -17.32
N PRO A 36 4.61 0.74 -18.51
CA PRO A 36 3.48 0.15 -19.23
C PRO A 36 2.74 -0.90 -18.41
N LEU A 37 1.46 -0.64 -18.18
CA LEU A 37 0.56 -1.53 -17.47
C LEU A 37 0.25 -2.77 -18.32
N ILE A 38 -0.14 -3.85 -17.66
CA ILE A 38 -0.41 -5.13 -18.31
C ILE A 38 -1.73 -5.73 -17.83
N ARG A 39 -2.34 -6.56 -18.70
CA ARG A 39 -3.42 -7.50 -18.36
C ARG A 39 -3.03 -8.93 -18.68
N ILE A 40 -3.78 -9.89 -18.14
CA ILE A 40 -3.68 -11.30 -18.52
C ILE A 40 -4.60 -11.55 -19.72
N ALA A 41 -4.05 -12.16 -20.77
CA ALA A 41 -4.77 -12.69 -21.92
C ALA A 41 -4.71 -14.21 -21.91
N SER A 42 -5.79 -14.84 -22.39
CA SER A 42 -5.83 -16.26 -22.72
C SER A 42 -5.65 -16.40 -24.23
N GLU A 43 -4.61 -17.09 -24.66
CA GLU A 43 -4.35 -17.36 -26.09
C GLU A 43 -4.65 -18.82 -26.39
N GLU A 44 -5.44 -19.07 -27.45
CA GLU A 44 -5.67 -20.40 -27.99
C GLU A 44 -4.65 -20.69 -29.10
N ILE A 45 -3.87 -21.77 -28.93
CA ILE A 45 -2.84 -22.22 -29.87
C ILE A 45 -3.14 -23.65 -30.28
N GLY A 46 -3.79 -23.81 -31.43
CA GLY A 46 -4.28 -25.10 -31.89
C GLY A 46 -5.30 -25.67 -30.91
N SER A 47 -4.97 -26.77 -30.24
CA SER A 47 -5.81 -27.39 -29.19
C SER A 47 -5.37 -27.04 -27.77
N SER A 48 -4.29 -26.28 -27.61
CA SER A 48 -3.75 -25.88 -26.30
C SER A 48 -4.09 -24.43 -26.00
N LYS A 49 -3.95 -24.07 -24.73
CA LYS A 49 -4.20 -22.73 -24.22
C LYS A 49 -3.01 -22.29 -23.36
N ARG A 50 -2.67 -21.01 -23.43
CA ARG A 50 -1.68 -20.39 -22.54
C ARG A 50 -2.14 -19.03 -22.04
N PHE A 51 -1.49 -18.55 -20.99
CA PHE A 51 -1.69 -17.20 -20.49
C PHE A 51 -0.52 -16.29 -20.85
N ALA A 52 -0.82 -15.08 -21.31
CA ALA A 52 0.16 -14.07 -21.68
C ALA A 52 -0.11 -12.75 -20.96
N TYR A 53 0.96 -12.02 -20.59
CA TYR A 53 0.85 -10.62 -20.21
C TYR A 53 0.92 -9.76 -21.45
N VAL A 54 -0.12 -8.97 -21.68
CA VAL A 54 -0.27 -8.10 -22.84
C VAL A 54 -0.41 -6.65 -22.42
N ALA A 55 0.16 -5.74 -23.21
CA ALA A 55 0.11 -4.31 -22.95
C ALA A 55 -1.20 -3.64 -23.42
N ASP A 56 -1.95 -4.30 -24.31
CA ASP A 56 -3.29 -3.81 -24.68
C ASP A 56 -4.26 -4.06 -23.53
N LEU A 57 -4.59 -2.99 -22.80
CA LEU A 57 -5.44 -3.05 -21.62
C LEU A 57 -6.90 -3.32 -21.97
N VAL A 58 -7.34 -3.09 -23.22
CA VAL A 58 -8.73 -3.25 -23.60
C VAL A 58 -9.02 -4.72 -23.91
N ARG A 59 -10.13 -5.20 -23.38
CA ARG A 59 -10.69 -6.52 -23.63
C ARG A 59 -12.02 -6.36 -24.36
N ASP A 60 -12.29 -7.29 -25.29
CA ASP A 60 -13.54 -7.39 -26.06
C ASP A 60 -14.00 -6.05 -26.70
N PRO A 61 -13.11 -5.35 -27.44
CA PRO A 61 -13.39 -4.02 -27.99
C PRO A 61 -14.55 -4.02 -28.98
N GLY A 62 -15.39 -3.00 -28.90
CA GLY A 62 -16.59 -2.81 -29.72
C GLY A 62 -17.80 -3.66 -29.29
N THR A 63 -17.71 -4.36 -28.16
CA THR A 63 -18.78 -5.23 -27.64
C THR A 63 -19.36 -4.68 -26.34
N GLN A 64 -20.51 -5.21 -25.92
CA GLN A 64 -21.10 -4.89 -24.61
C GLN A 64 -20.21 -5.26 -23.42
N ASP A 65 -19.28 -6.21 -23.62
CA ASP A 65 -18.30 -6.64 -22.61
C ASP A 65 -16.99 -5.84 -22.68
N GLU A 66 -16.92 -4.75 -23.48
CA GLU A 66 -15.72 -3.92 -23.56
C GLU A 66 -15.35 -3.37 -22.17
N CYS A 67 -14.14 -3.69 -21.73
CA CYS A 67 -13.58 -3.18 -20.48
C CYS A 67 -12.08 -2.94 -20.62
N TRP A 68 -11.53 -2.02 -19.83
CA TRP A 68 -10.10 -2.06 -19.58
C TRP A 68 -9.81 -2.98 -18.39
N TRP A 69 -8.63 -3.61 -18.40
CA TRP A 69 -8.19 -4.55 -17.38
C TRP A 69 -6.71 -4.28 -17.04
N VAL A 70 -6.37 -4.24 -15.74
CA VAL A 70 -4.99 -4.08 -15.23
C VAL A 70 -4.71 -5.12 -14.14
N VAL A 71 -3.51 -5.70 -14.13
CA VAL A 71 -3.03 -6.64 -13.08
C VAL A 71 -1.68 -6.26 -12.46
N GLY A 72 -1.00 -5.27 -13.04
CA GLY A 72 0.39 -4.93 -12.71
C GLY A 72 1.03 -4.06 -13.79
N ASP A 73 2.36 -3.91 -13.70
CA ASP A 73 3.18 -3.23 -14.70
C ASP A 73 4.31 -4.13 -15.20
N SER A 74 4.72 -3.89 -16.44
CA SER A 74 5.74 -4.69 -17.14
C SER A 74 7.18 -4.36 -16.75
N VAL A 75 7.43 -3.22 -16.11
CA VAL A 75 8.80 -2.73 -15.83
C VAL A 75 9.28 -3.29 -14.50
N SER A 76 8.50 -3.12 -13.43
CA SER A 76 8.81 -3.70 -12.13
C SER A 76 8.62 -5.22 -12.10
N GLY A 77 7.78 -5.75 -13.00
CA GLY A 77 7.33 -7.14 -13.00
C GLY A 77 6.38 -7.50 -11.85
N LYS A 78 6.01 -6.51 -11.01
CA LYS A 78 5.12 -6.68 -9.86
C LYS A 78 3.66 -6.70 -10.29
N ARG A 79 2.90 -7.62 -9.69
CA ARG A 79 1.51 -7.95 -10.04
C ARG A 79 0.76 -8.36 -8.77
N ALA A 80 -0.53 -8.04 -8.69
CA ALA A 80 -1.36 -8.54 -7.60
C ALA A 80 -2.78 -8.88 -8.09
N GLU A 81 -3.82 -8.41 -7.40
CA GLU A 81 -5.20 -8.62 -7.84
C GLU A 81 -5.53 -7.73 -9.03
N ASP A 82 -6.69 -7.97 -9.64
CA ASP A 82 -7.01 -7.43 -10.93
C ASP A 82 -8.12 -6.38 -10.89
N PHE A 83 -7.97 -5.34 -11.71
CA PHE A 83 -8.87 -4.19 -11.77
C PHE A 83 -9.50 -4.11 -13.14
N ARG A 84 -10.82 -3.98 -13.19
CA ARG A 84 -11.60 -3.91 -14.43
C ARG A 84 -12.64 -2.83 -14.34
N LEU A 85 -12.86 -2.15 -15.46
CA LEU A 85 -13.95 -1.20 -15.63
C LEU A 85 -14.58 -1.39 -16.99
N PHE A 86 -15.89 -1.62 -17.02
CA PHE A 86 -16.65 -1.76 -18.26
C PHE A 86 -16.99 -0.40 -18.84
N ARG A 87 -16.86 -0.28 -20.16
CA ARG A 87 -17.21 0.93 -20.91
C ARG A 87 -18.70 1.23 -20.85
N HIS A 88 -19.53 0.18 -20.87
CA HIS A 88 -20.98 0.32 -20.89
C HIS A 88 -21.55 0.31 -19.47
N ARG A 89 -22.22 1.40 -19.08
CA ARG A 89 -22.83 1.58 -17.74
C ARG A 89 -23.77 0.42 -17.39
N GLU A 90 -24.63 0.04 -18.32
CA GLU A 90 -25.59 -1.06 -18.14
C GLU A 90 -24.85 -2.36 -17.81
N ARG A 91 -23.74 -2.64 -18.51
CA ARG A 91 -22.92 -3.82 -18.22
C ARG A 91 -22.22 -3.74 -16.88
N GLN A 92 -21.64 -2.58 -16.53
CA GLN A 92 -20.94 -2.37 -15.26
C GLN A 92 -21.86 -2.65 -14.06
N PHE A 93 -23.09 -2.17 -14.14
CA PHE A 93 -24.04 -2.19 -13.03
C PHE A 93 -25.15 -3.23 -13.20
N ASP A 94 -25.09 -4.12 -14.20
CA ASP A 94 -26.14 -5.08 -14.55
C ASP A 94 -26.62 -5.88 -13.33
N ALA A 95 -25.69 -6.50 -12.62
CA ALA A 95 -25.98 -7.28 -11.43
C ALA A 95 -26.58 -6.46 -10.27
N PHE A 96 -26.24 -5.17 -10.18
CA PHE A 96 -26.81 -4.24 -9.21
C PHE A 96 -28.22 -3.80 -9.64
N LEU A 97 -28.39 -3.42 -10.90
CA LEU A 97 -29.66 -2.98 -11.47
C LEU A 97 -30.72 -4.10 -11.40
N GLU A 98 -30.34 -5.35 -11.67
CA GLU A 98 -31.22 -6.51 -11.57
C GLU A 98 -31.59 -6.89 -10.12
N ARG A 99 -30.73 -6.57 -9.15
CA ARG A 99 -30.88 -7.00 -7.75
C ARG A 99 -31.06 -5.84 -6.78
N ARG A 100 -31.42 -4.65 -7.27
CA ARG A 100 -31.55 -3.42 -6.47
C ARG A 100 -32.39 -3.62 -5.21
N ASP A 101 -33.50 -4.35 -5.32
CA ASP A 101 -34.42 -4.66 -4.22
C ASP A 101 -33.90 -5.74 -3.24
N LEU A 102 -32.80 -6.42 -3.57
CA LEU A 102 -32.18 -7.49 -2.79
C LEU A 102 -30.84 -7.08 -2.16
N VAL A 103 -30.22 -5.98 -2.61
CA VAL A 103 -29.02 -5.42 -1.99
C VAL A 103 -29.42 -4.76 -0.67
N LYS A 104 -29.43 -5.55 0.41
CA LYS A 104 -29.88 -5.15 1.75
C LYS A 104 -29.24 -3.87 2.31
N ARG A 105 -28.15 -3.39 1.74
CA ARG A 105 -27.36 -2.25 2.24
C ARG A 105 -27.45 -0.98 1.40
N TYR A 106 -28.06 -1.02 0.21
CA TYR A 106 -28.17 0.15 -0.66
C TYR A 106 -29.53 0.85 -0.47
N ASP A 107 -29.50 2.14 -0.16
CA ASP A 107 -30.66 3.01 -0.03
C ASP A 107 -30.53 4.19 -1.01
N ALA A 108 -31.32 4.19 -2.09
CA ALA A 108 -31.27 5.23 -3.12
C ALA A 108 -31.56 6.66 -2.62
N THR A 109 -32.00 6.83 -1.37
CA THR A 109 -32.28 8.13 -0.75
C THR A 109 -31.11 8.65 0.09
N LYS A 110 -30.02 7.89 0.21
CA LYS A 110 -28.87 8.20 1.06
C LYS A 110 -27.64 8.51 0.22
N ASP A 111 -26.82 9.43 0.73
CA ASP A 111 -25.52 9.78 0.15
C ASP A 111 -24.57 8.56 0.17
N VAL A 112 -23.68 8.46 -0.81
CA VAL A 112 -22.69 7.37 -0.94
C VAL A 112 -21.84 7.16 0.33
N LEU A 113 -21.59 8.21 1.12
CA LEU A 113 -20.82 8.18 2.37
C LEU A 113 -21.62 7.62 3.55
N TRP A 114 -22.95 7.52 3.44
CA TRP A 114 -23.82 7.05 4.52
C TRP A 114 -23.59 5.57 4.83
N ALA A 115 -23.64 5.21 6.11
CA ALA A 115 -23.70 3.84 6.58
C ALA A 115 -24.69 3.70 7.76
N PRO A 116 -25.31 2.51 7.93
CA PRO A 116 -26.08 2.19 9.12
C PRO A 116 -25.27 2.39 10.41
N VAL A 117 -25.96 2.77 11.51
CA VAL A 117 -25.31 3.07 12.81
C VAL A 117 -24.55 1.87 13.39
N ASP A 118 -25.01 0.65 13.13
CA ASP A 118 -24.33 -0.59 13.53
C ASP A 118 -23.15 -0.98 12.63
N SER A 119 -22.87 -0.18 11.61
CA SER A 119 -21.82 -0.42 10.60
C SER A 119 -20.91 0.79 10.36
N LEU A 120 -20.91 1.80 11.25
CA LEU A 120 -20.11 3.02 11.07
C LEU A 120 -18.61 2.76 10.98
N ASP A 121 -18.13 1.74 11.71
CA ASP A 121 -16.72 1.33 11.77
C ASP A 121 -16.24 0.62 10.50
N TYR A 122 -17.14 0.27 9.57
CA TYR A 122 -16.77 -0.34 8.30
C TYR A 122 -16.59 0.71 7.22
N ILE A 123 -15.63 0.47 6.33
CA ILE A 123 -15.28 1.39 5.24
C ILE A 123 -16.37 1.49 4.17
N ASP A 124 -17.25 0.50 4.08
CA ASP A 124 -18.34 0.49 3.11
C ASP A 124 -19.38 1.56 3.47
N GLY A 125 -19.85 2.24 2.44
CA GLY A 125 -20.92 3.22 2.51
C GLY A 125 -22.16 2.71 1.79
N ASN A 126 -22.98 3.66 1.37
CA ASN A 126 -24.18 3.41 0.60
C ASN A 126 -23.91 3.24 -0.90
N GLY A 127 -22.63 3.12 -1.29
CA GLY A 127 -22.20 2.94 -2.67
C GLY A 127 -21.96 1.48 -3.04
N ILE A 128 -21.86 1.23 -4.35
CA ILE A 128 -21.35 -0.02 -4.91
C ILE A 128 -19.84 0.09 -4.98
N ASP A 129 -19.13 -0.96 -4.54
CA ASP A 129 -17.70 -1.07 -4.77
C ASP A 129 -17.43 -1.26 -6.27
N LEU A 130 -16.95 -0.21 -6.94
CA LEU A 130 -16.69 -0.23 -8.39
C LEU A 130 -15.47 -1.09 -8.71
N PHE A 131 -14.42 -0.92 -7.90
CA PHE A 131 -13.29 -1.81 -7.80
C PHE A 131 -12.64 -1.64 -6.41
N GLY A 132 -12.21 -2.77 -5.85
CA GLY A 132 -11.82 -2.89 -4.46
C GLY A 132 -10.91 -4.08 -4.21
N ALA A 133 -9.76 -4.07 -4.88
CA ALA A 133 -8.84 -5.19 -4.91
C ALA A 133 -7.47 -4.82 -4.31
N LYS A 134 -6.67 -5.84 -3.97
CA LYS A 134 -5.34 -5.63 -3.40
C LYS A 134 -4.31 -5.30 -4.46
N THR A 135 -3.72 -4.13 -4.30
CA THR A 135 -2.57 -3.67 -5.08
C THR A 135 -1.24 -4.11 -4.48
N GLN A 136 -1.24 -4.44 -3.18
CA GLN A 136 -0.05 -4.77 -2.38
C GLN A 136 1.00 -3.64 -2.31
N GLY A 137 0.64 -2.42 -2.72
CA GLY A 137 1.59 -1.29 -2.77
C GLY A 137 2.56 -1.38 -3.95
N TYR A 138 2.30 -2.24 -4.93
CA TYR A 138 3.09 -2.31 -6.16
C TYR A 138 2.86 -1.09 -7.04
N PRO A 139 3.78 -0.74 -7.97
CA PRO A 139 3.74 0.57 -8.64
C PRO A 139 2.43 0.88 -9.37
N TYR A 140 1.74 -0.12 -9.91
CA TYR A 140 0.43 0.06 -10.53
C TYR A 140 -0.68 0.52 -9.55
N HIS A 141 -0.46 0.44 -8.23
CA HIS A 141 -1.27 1.10 -7.21
C HIS A 141 -1.51 2.57 -7.55
N LEU A 142 -0.45 3.27 -7.96
CA LEU A 142 -0.50 4.69 -8.34
C LEU A 142 -1.40 4.93 -9.57
N ALA A 143 -1.38 4.00 -10.53
CA ALA A 143 -2.26 4.09 -11.70
C ALA A 143 -3.73 3.90 -11.33
N ILE A 144 -4.04 2.93 -10.46
CA ILE A 144 -5.41 2.70 -9.97
C ILE A 144 -5.88 3.88 -9.11
N LEU A 145 -5.00 4.42 -8.27
CA LEU A 145 -5.26 5.60 -7.45
C LEU A 145 -5.61 6.82 -8.32
N ALA A 146 -4.85 7.04 -9.39
CA ALA A 146 -5.13 8.11 -10.35
C ALA A 146 -6.49 7.96 -11.05
N VAL A 147 -6.89 6.73 -11.39
CA VAL A 147 -8.25 6.46 -11.90
C VAL A 147 -9.29 6.79 -10.83
N ALA A 148 -9.08 6.41 -9.58
CA ALA A 148 -10.02 6.73 -8.50
C ALA A 148 -10.18 8.25 -8.28
N ILE A 149 -9.07 9.00 -8.29
CA ILE A 149 -9.06 10.47 -8.22
C ILE A 149 -9.85 11.08 -9.39
N LEU A 150 -9.65 10.57 -10.61
CA LEU A 150 -10.41 11.01 -11.79
C LEU A 150 -11.92 10.81 -11.57
N PHE A 151 -12.33 9.62 -11.14
CA PHE A 151 -13.74 9.31 -10.90
C PHE A 151 -14.37 10.20 -9.85
N GLU A 152 -13.70 10.41 -8.72
CA GLU A 152 -14.22 11.32 -7.69
C GLU A 152 -14.28 12.77 -8.19
N THR A 153 -13.34 13.18 -9.05
CA THR A 153 -13.39 14.52 -9.68
C THR A 153 -14.59 14.67 -10.62
N ARG A 154 -14.92 13.64 -11.41
CA ARG A 154 -16.06 13.69 -12.34
C ARG A 154 -17.40 13.52 -11.65
N PHE A 155 -17.42 12.82 -10.52
CA PHE A 155 -18.64 12.45 -9.78
C PHE A 155 -18.49 12.73 -8.27
N PRO A 156 -18.29 14.00 -7.86
CA PRO A 156 -17.89 14.35 -6.48
C PRO A 156 -18.89 13.97 -5.39
N GLU A 157 -20.19 13.92 -5.72
CA GLU A 157 -21.24 13.57 -4.75
C GLU A 157 -21.60 12.08 -4.82
N GLN A 158 -21.30 11.41 -5.94
CA GLN A 158 -21.65 10.01 -6.18
C GLN A 158 -20.50 9.05 -5.88
N CYS A 159 -19.27 9.52 -5.85
CA CYS A 159 -18.09 8.69 -5.60
C CYS A 159 -17.39 9.08 -4.30
N TYR A 160 -16.72 8.10 -3.69
CA TYR A 160 -15.62 8.38 -2.78
C TYR A 160 -14.51 7.33 -2.90
N LEU A 161 -13.28 7.82 -2.89
CA LEU A 161 -12.07 7.02 -2.80
C LEU A 161 -11.75 6.67 -1.34
N PHE A 162 -11.34 5.43 -1.09
CA PHE A 162 -10.81 4.98 0.19
C PHE A 162 -9.70 3.94 -0.03
N GLY A 163 -8.77 3.78 0.90
CA GLY A 163 -7.74 2.75 0.79
C GLY A 163 -6.51 3.03 1.62
N ASP A 164 -5.47 2.23 1.40
CA ASP A 164 -4.14 2.48 1.92
C ASP A 164 -3.45 3.53 1.02
N ILE A 165 -3.79 4.79 1.24
CA ILE A 165 -3.35 5.94 0.42
C ILE A 165 -2.74 7.01 1.33
N GLU A 166 -1.65 7.62 0.89
CA GLU A 166 -0.98 8.69 1.64
C GLU A 166 -1.19 10.06 0.97
N SER A 167 -1.16 11.13 1.75
CA SER A 167 -1.35 12.50 1.26
C SER A 167 -0.30 12.90 0.21
N THR A 168 0.95 12.47 0.37
CA THR A 168 2.05 12.66 -0.58
C THR A 168 1.74 11.99 -1.92
N GLN A 169 1.32 10.72 -1.88
CA GLN A 169 0.93 9.93 -3.05
C GLN A 169 -0.22 10.58 -3.81
N ILE A 170 -1.28 11.01 -3.11
CA ILE A 170 -2.40 11.74 -3.71
C ILE A 170 -1.93 13.04 -4.34
N GLY A 171 -1.04 13.78 -3.69
CA GLY A 171 -0.47 15.02 -4.22
C GLY A 171 0.23 14.79 -5.57
N HIS A 172 1.08 13.76 -5.66
CA HIS A 172 1.73 13.38 -6.92
C HIS A 172 0.72 12.90 -7.96
N MET A 173 -0.25 12.08 -7.60
CA MET A 173 -1.23 11.55 -8.56
C MET A 173 -2.20 12.62 -9.07
N CYS A 174 -2.61 13.57 -8.23
CA CYS A 174 -3.37 14.73 -8.68
C CYS A 174 -2.57 15.54 -9.72
N ARG A 175 -1.28 15.84 -9.44
CA ARG A 175 -0.42 16.53 -10.42
C ARG A 175 -0.35 15.75 -11.73
N TRP A 176 -0.10 14.44 -11.67
CA TRP A 176 0.00 13.60 -12.85
C TRP A 176 -1.29 13.54 -13.67
N VAL A 177 -2.45 13.38 -13.03
CA VAL A 177 -3.75 13.34 -13.73
C VAL A 177 -4.03 14.70 -14.39
N HIS A 178 -3.77 15.80 -13.69
CA HIS A 178 -3.94 17.15 -14.23
C HIS A 178 -3.05 17.37 -15.47
N GLU A 179 -1.77 17.02 -15.38
CA GLU A 179 -0.80 17.15 -16.49
C GLU A 179 -1.15 16.27 -17.69
N THR A 180 -1.73 15.08 -17.44
CA THR A 180 -2.03 14.10 -18.49
C THR A 180 -3.32 14.40 -19.23
N LEU A 181 -4.36 14.84 -18.52
CA LEU A 181 -5.70 15.09 -19.09
C LEU A 181 -6.01 16.58 -19.29
N ASP A 182 -5.19 17.49 -18.79
CA ASP A 182 -5.42 18.94 -18.79
C ASP A 182 -6.77 19.32 -18.14
N THR A 183 -7.08 18.69 -16.99
CA THR A 183 -8.37 18.91 -16.32
C THR A 183 -8.22 19.36 -14.88
N PRO A 184 -9.09 20.26 -14.38
CA PRO A 184 -9.09 20.65 -12.99
C PRO A 184 -9.47 19.45 -12.12
N LEU A 185 -8.75 19.28 -11.02
CA LEU A 185 -8.99 18.22 -10.05
C LEU A 185 -9.53 18.78 -8.75
N ILE A 186 -10.29 17.95 -8.07
CA ILE A 186 -10.65 18.18 -6.68
C ILE A 186 -9.80 17.28 -5.80
N THR A 187 -9.42 17.77 -4.62
CA THR A 187 -8.86 16.91 -3.58
C THR A 187 -9.89 15.82 -3.24
N PRO A 188 -9.51 14.54 -3.15
CA PRO A 188 -10.39 13.49 -2.67
C PRO A 188 -10.99 13.82 -1.31
N VAL A 189 -12.26 13.45 -1.09
CA VAL A 189 -13.06 13.85 0.07
C VAL A 189 -12.47 13.26 1.35
N CYS A 190 -11.89 12.07 1.28
CA CYS A 190 -11.19 11.43 2.39
C CYS A 190 -9.96 12.20 2.90
N LEU A 191 -9.45 13.18 2.14
CA LEU A 191 -8.36 14.08 2.56
C LEU A 191 -8.81 15.54 2.75
N ASP A 192 -10.06 15.87 2.42
CA ASP A 192 -10.64 17.19 2.66
C ASP A 192 -11.53 17.12 3.91
N ALA A 193 -10.90 17.28 5.08
CA ALA A 193 -11.57 17.14 6.37
C ALA A 193 -12.82 18.04 6.50
N GLN A 194 -12.75 19.25 5.94
CA GLN A 194 -13.86 20.19 5.99
C GLN A 194 -15.03 19.71 5.13
N ARG A 195 -14.75 19.32 3.88
CA ARG A 195 -15.79 18.82 2.96
C ARG A 195 -16.39 17.52 3.48
N LEU A 196 -15.54 16.60 3.95
CA LEU A 196 -15.95 15.31 4.50
C LEU A 196 -16.88 15.48 5.70
N TYR A 197 -16.45 16.22 6.73
CA TYR A 197 -17.25 16.37 7.94
C TYR A 197 -18.57 17.11 7.66
N ARG A 198 -18.57 18.13 6.80
CA ARG A 198 -19.80 18.83 6.39
C ARG A 198 -20.79 17.90 5.70
N ARG A 199 -20.34 17.03 4.80
CA ARG A 199 -21.21 16.03 4.16
C ARG A 199 -21.75 15.05 5.20
N ILE A 200 -20.87 14.43 5.99
CA ILE A 200 -21.24 13.41 6.99
C ILE A 200 -22.19 13.95 8.05
N SER A 201 -21.94 15.15 8.59
CA SER A 201 -22.79 15.75 9.63
C SER A 201 -24.22 16.02 9.16
N ALA A 202 -24.47 16.17 7.86
CA ALA A 202 -25.81 16.28 7.31
C ALA A 202 -26.54 14.92 7.23
N LEU A 203 -25.82 13.80 7.34
CA LEU A 203 -26.37 12.45 7.20
C LEU A 203 -26.88 11.85 8.52
N TYR A 204 -26.46 12.40 9.66
CA TYR A 204 -26.74 11.85 10.99
C TYR A 204 -27.30 12.91 11.94
N GLU A 205 -28.36 12.57 12.67
CA GLU A 205 -28.94 13.45 13.69
C GLU A 205 -28.08 13.53 14.96
N ASP A 206 -27.47 12.42 15.37
CA ASP A 206 -26.57 12.37 16.53
C ASP A 206 -25.14 12.70 16.09
N PRO A 207 -24.51 13.76 16.62
CA PRO A 207 -23.13 14.12 16.30
C PRO A 207 -22.12 12.99 16.52
N ARG A 208 -22.38 12.06 17.45
CA ARG A 208 -21.48 10.92 17.72
C ARG A 208 -21.39 9.97 16.54
N HIS A 209 -22.50 9.75 15.82
CA HIS A 209 -22.48 8.93 14.61
C HIS A 209 -21.73 9.61 13.47
N ALA A 210 -21.87 10.94 13.35
CA ALA A 210 -21.10 11.72 12.39
C ALA A 210 -19.60 11.71 12.70
N ILE A 211 -19.22 11.82 13.98
CA ILE A 211 -17.82 11.71 14.42
C ILE A 211 -17.26 10.32 14.08
N ALA A 212 -17.94 9.25 14.49
CA ALA A 212 -17.50 7.89 14.19
C ALA A 212 -17.32 7.65 12.69
N ARG A 213 -18.30 8.07 11.87
CA ARG A 213 -18.21 7.92 10.42
C ARG A 213 -17.07 8.73 9.80
N PHE A 214 -16.82 9.94 10.32
CA PHE A 214 -15.69 10.76 9.89
C PHE A 214 -14.35 10.07 10.18
N GLN A 215 -14.17 9.53 11.39
CA GLN A 215 -12.95 8.81 11.79
C GLN A 215 -12.71 7.57 10.91
N THR A 216 -13.76 6.91 10.45
CA THR A 216 -13.63 5.76 9.55
C THR A 216 -13.21 6.14 8.14
N LEU A 217 -13.64 7.29 7.63
CA LEU A 217 -13.46 7.66 6.21
C LEU A 217 -12.32 8.65 5.97
N PHE A 218 -11.87 9.37 6.99
CA PHE A 218 -10.76 10.31 6.87
C PHE A 218 -9.43 9.55 6.81
N VAL A 219 -8.58 9.89 5.85
CA VAL A 219 -7.30 9.20 5.58
C VAL A 219 -6.08 10.08 5.92
N GLY A 220 -6.32 11.24 6.54
CA GLY A 220 -5.22 12.05 7.10
C GLY A 220 -4.62 11.41 8.36
N SER A 221 -3.61 12.08 8.93
CA SER A 221 -2.98 11.60 10.17
C SER A 221 -3.96 11.66 11.36
N ASP A 222 -3.72 10.83 12.39
CA ASP A 222 -4.49 10.83 13.64
C ASP A 222 -4.63 12.25 14.24
N THR A 223 -3.54 13.04 14.20
CA THR A 223 -3.51 14.42 14.69
C THR A 223 -4.41 15.32 13.86
N GLU A 224 -4.29 15.30 12.53
CA GLU A 224 -5.14 16.09 11.62
C GLU A 224 -6.62 15.72 11.76
N GLU A 225 -6.92 14.43 11.94
CA GLU A 225 -8.28 13.95 12.18
C GLU A 225 -8.87 14.60 13.44
N PHE A 226 -8.13 14.54 14.57
CA PHE A 226 -8.61 15.10 15.83
C PHE A 226 -8.75 16.62 15.78
N GLU A 227 -7.77 17.31 15.21
CA GLU A 227 -7.82 18.76 15.01
C GLU A 227 -9.02 19.17 14.16
N SER A 228 -9.30 18.39 13.12
CA SER A 228 -10.45 18.62 12.24
C SER A 228 -11.78 18.43 12.98
N LEU A 229 -11.90 17.38 13.79
CA LEU A 229 -13.06 17.17 14.64
C LEU A 229 -13.23 18.33 15.64
N LEU A 230 -12.17 18.75 16.34
CA LEU A 230 -12.22 19.89 17.26
C LEU A 230 -12.60 21.20 16.57
N ARG A 231 -12.28 21.35 15.28
CA ARG A 231 -12.57 22.55 14.48
C ARG A 231 -13.99 22.55 13.90
N TYR A 232 -14.50 21.41 13.45
CA TYR A 232 -15.74 21.34 12.68
C TYR A 232 -16.93 20.72 13.43
N ALA A 233 -16.67 19.87 14.43
CA ALA A 233 -17.70 19.24 15.27
C ALA A 233 -17.96 20.05 16.55
N GLU A 234 -19.01 19.68 17.28
CA GLU A 234 -19.22 20.20 18.64
C GLU A 234 -18.11 19.66 19.56
N ARG A 235 -17.25 20.55 20.07
CA ARG A 235 -16.12 20.19 20.96
C ARG A 235 -16.53 19.24 22.09
N ARG A 236 -17.67 19.46 22.73
CA ARG A 236 -18.15 18.61 23.82
C ARG A 236 -18.44 17.18 23.35
N ALA A 237 -19.01 17.02 22.16
CA ALA A 237 -19.25 15.70 21.58
C ALA A 237 -17.94 14.98 21.26
N VAL A 238 -16.96 15.69 20.69
CA VAL A 238 -15.62 15.15 20.39
C VAL A 238 -14.93 14.66 21.66
N LEU A 239 -14.90 15.49 22.71
CA LEU A 239 -14.28 15.12 23.99
C LEU A 239 -14.99 13.93 24.65
N ASN A 240 -16.32 13.85 24.57
CA ASN A 240 -17.06 12.69 25.09
C ASN A 240 -16.71 11.40 24.33
N VAL A 241 -16.65 11.44 23.00
CA VAL A 241 -16.23 10.28 22.19
C VAL A 241 -14.80 9.87 22.54
N PHE A 242 -13.89 10.83 22.62
CA PHE A 242 -12.50 10.59 23.04
C PHE A 242 -12.40 9.95 24.42
N MET A 243 -13.18 10.44 25.40
CA MET A 243 -13.25 9.87 26.74
C MET A 243 -13.75 8.42 26.72
N GLU A 244 -14.80 8.13 25.94
CA GLU A 244 -15.33 6.78 25.77
C GLU A 244 -14.30 5.84 25.11
N GLU A 245 -13.59 6.29 24.08
CA GLU A 245 -12.53 5.51 23.41
C GLU A 245 -11.36 5.21 24.33
N LEU A 246 -10.81 6.23 24.99
CA LEU A 246 -9.72 6.09 25.96
C LEU A 246 -10.16 5.18 27.12
N GLY A 247 -11.39 5.36 27.59
CA GLY A 247 -12.04 4.55 28.63
C GLY A 247 -12.29 3.08 28.25
N ARG A 248 -12.04 2.62 27.01
CA ARG A 248 -12.11 1.18 26.68
C ARG A 248 -10.86 0.40 27.09
N TYR A 249 -9.74 1.09 27.28
CA TYR A 249 -8.47 0.44 27.62
C TYR A 249 -8.39 0.06 29.10
N SER A 250 -7.76 -1.07 29.41
CA SER A 250 -7.56 -1.50 30.79
C SER A 250 -6.43 -0.74 31.48
N SER A 251 -5.47 -0.21 30.72
CA SER A 251 -4.29 0.48 31.24
C SER A 251 -3.84 1.59 30.29
N LEU A 252 -3.32 2.69 30.84
CA LEU A 252 -2.70 3.79 30.06
C LEU A 252 -1.43 3.35 29.32
N ASN A 253 -0.81 2.23 29.72
CA ASN A 253 0.36 1.65 29.05
C ASN A 253 0.01 0.85 27.78
N GLN A 254 -1.26 0.66 27.45
CA GLN A 254 -1.63 -0.05 26.22
C GLN A 254 -1.35 0.84 25.01
N TYR A 255 -0.79 0.26 23.95
CA TYR A 255 -0.39 0.99 22.73
C TYR A 255 -1.50 1.89 22.17
N GLY A 256 -2.76 1.41 22.16
CA GLY A 256 -3.90 2.21 21.71
C GLY A 256 -4.22 3.40 22.61
N ALA A 257 -4.08 3.27 23.94
CA ALA A 257 -4.25 4.39 24.88
C ALA A 257 -3.15 5.44 24.69
N ILE A 258 -1.90 5.00 24.49
CA ILE A 258 -0.76 5.89 24.20
C ILE A 258 -0.99 6.67 22.91
N ARG A 259 -1.50 6.03 21.85
CA ARG A 259 -1.85 6.72 20.59
C ARG A 259 -2.93 7.78 20.80
N LEU A 260 -3.98 7.48 21.55
CA LEU A 260 -5.04 8.45 21.86
C LEU A 260 -4.49 9.64 22.67
N ILE A 261 -3.65 9.39 23.67
CA ILE A 261 -2.98 10.44 24.44
C ILE A 261 -2.09 11.30 23.55
N SER A 262 -1.28 10.67 22.69
CA SER A 262 -0.41 11.37 21.74
C SER A 262 -1.24 12.27 20.82
N LYS A 263 -2.23 11.72 20.13
CA LYS A 263 -3.20 12.43 19.28
C LYS A 263 -3.82 13.64 19.98
N PHE A 264 -4.27 13.48 21.23
CA PHE A 264 -4.86 14.56 22.00
C PHE A 264 -3.87 15.69 22.29
N LEU A 265 -2.66 15.35 22.77
CA LEU A 265 -1.65 16.33 23.13
C LEU A 265 -1.03 17.02 21.91
N SER A 266 -0.90 16.31 20.78
CA SER A 266 -0.44 16.88 19.51
C SER A 266 -1.39 17.98 19.02
N ALA A 267 -2.70 17.73 19.10
CA ALA A 267 -3.73 18.62 18.60
C ALA A 267 -4.06 19.79 19.56
N THR A 268 -4.11 19.55 20.87
CA THR A 268 -4.59 20.54 21.85
C THR A 268 -3.47 21.28 22.57
N ARG A 269 -2.30 20.63 22.73
CA ARG A 269 -1.22 21.06 23.62
C ARG A 269 -1.67 21.28 25.08
N ASP A 270 -2.84 20.75 25.48
CA ASP A 270 -3.45 20.99 26.79
C ASP A 270 -3.29 19.79 27.73
N LEU A 271 -2.19 19.77 28.47
CA LEU A 271 -1.92 18.71 29.44
C LEU A 271 -2.91 18.75 30.64
N GLY A 272 -3.42 19.93 30.98
CA GLY A 272 -4.37 20.08 32.09
C GLY A 272 -5.71 19.42 31.77
N GLU A 273 -6.26 19.67 30.58
CA GLU A 273 -7.51 19.04 30.12
C GLU A 273 -7.36 17.51 30.02
N LEU A 274 -6.19 17.01 29.58
CA LEU A 274 -5.91 15.57 29.58
C LEU A 274 -5.94 14.97 31.00
N ILE A 275 -5.33 15.64 31.97
CA ILE A 275 -5.34 15.20 33.38
C ILE A 275 -6.78 15.13 33.90
N GLU A 276 -7.59 16.16 33.63
CA GLU A 276 -9.01 16.16 34.03
C GLU A 276 -9.79 15.00 33.40
N ILE A 277 -9.54 14.71 32.12
CA ILE A 277 -10.17 13.60 31.41
C ILE A 277 -9.81 12.25 32.06
N VAL A 278 -8.52 12.00 32.31
CA VAL A 278 -8.05 10.74 32.90
C VAL A 278 -8.63 10.54 34.30
N LEU A 279 -8.67 11.59 35.12
CA LEU A 279 -9.27 11.52 36.47
C LEU A 279 -10.78 11.22 36.41
N ARG A 280 -11.51 11.86 35.48
CA ARG A 280 -12.94 11.57 35.30
C ARG A 280 -13.20 10.12 34.90
N ILE A 281 -12.38 9.56 34.01
CA ILE A 281 -12.51 8.15 33.61
C ILE A 281 -12.23 7.22 34.80
N ALA A 282 -11.18 7.52 35.58
CA ALA A 282 -10.83 6.75 36.78
C ALA A 282 -11.99 6.71 37.80
N GLU A 283 -12.64 7.86 38.02
CA GLU A 283 -13.80 8.00 38.91
C GLU A 283 -15.04 7.26 38.40
N GLN A 284 -15.37 7.38 37.10
CA GLN A 284 -16.59 6.83 36.52
C GLN A 284 -16.55 5.30 36.41
N ASP A 285 -15.42 4.74 35.96
CA ASP A 285 -15.30 3.32 35.65
C ASP A 285 -14.68 2.48 36.79
N LYS A 286 -14.37 3.11 37.93
CA LYS A 286 -13.67 2.48 39.07
C LYS A 286 -12.36 1.79 38.68
N LYS A 287 -11.63 2.37 37.73
CA LYS A 287 -10.30 1.90 37.35
C LYS A 287 -9.29 2.50 38.31
N THR A 288 -8.67 1.70 39.17
CA THR A 288 -7.95 2.27 40.34
C THR A 288 -6.43 2.09 40.31
N GLU A 289 -5.88 0.99 39.78
CA GLU A 289 -4.42 0.76 39.87
C GLU A 289 -3.63 1.40 38.72
N ASP A 290 -4.14 1.36 37.48
CA ASP A 290 -3.43 1.85 36.27
C ASP A 290 -3.95 3.20 35.74
N TRP A 291 -4.92 3.80 36.43
CA TRP A 291 -5.63 5.02 36.02
C TRP A 291 -5.50 6.10 37.10
N ASN A 292 -4.26 6.54 37.30
CA ASN A 292 -3.89 7.61 38.23
C ASN A 292 -2.82 8.52 37.60
N LEU A 293 -2.50 9.61 38.30
CA LEU A 293 -1.55 10.60 37.81
C LEU A 293 -0.12 10.06 37.73
N GLU A 294 0.29 9.16 38.62
CA GLU A 294 1.60 8.52 38.56
C GLU A 294 1.76 7.68 37.29
N ALA A 295 0.74 6.87 36.95
CA ALA A 295 0.71 6.05 35.76
C ALA A 295 0.71 6.90 34.49
N LEU A 296 -0.13 7.95 34.44
CA LEU A 296 -0.16 8.89 33.33
C LEU A 296 1.20 9.57 33.14
N LEU A 297 1.78 10.13 34.21
CA LEU A 297 3.09 10.79 34.15
C LEU A 297 4.19 9.85 33.67
N GLY A 298 4.20 8.62 34.19
CA GLY A 298 5.14 7.59 33.76
C GLY A 298 5.04 7.28 32.27
N VAL A 299 3.81 7.17 31.73
CA VAL A 299 3.55 6.99 30.30
C VAL A 299 4.07 8.20 29.52
N LEU A 300 3.68 9.43 29.90
CA LEU A 300 4.07 10.65 29.19
C LEU A 300 5.60 10.79 29.07
N CYS A 301 6.33 10.57 30.17
CA CYS A 301 7.79 10.69 30.18
C CYS A 301 8.48 9.54 29.44
N ARG A 302 8.00 8.29 29.59
CA ARG A 302 8.54 7.12 28.86
C ARG A 302 8.36 7.25 27.34
N HIS A 303 7.29 7.92 26.92
CA HIS A 303 7.00 8.22 25.51
C HIS A 303 7.47 9.62 25.10
N TYR A 304 8.56 10.08 25.72
CA TYR A 304 9.39 11.20 25.30
C TYR A 304 8.76 12.60 25.39
N LEU A 305 7.61 12.82 26.05
CA LEU A 305 6.96 14.14 26.15
C LEU A 305 7.94 15.25 26.61
N THR A 306 8.86 14.93 27.52
CA THR A 306 9.81 15.89 28.10
C THR A 306 11.09 16.11 27.28
N PHE A 307 11.29 15.34 26.21
CA PHE A 307 12.44 15.45 25.34
C PHE A 307 12.15 16.40 24.18
N PRO A 308 13.07 17.30 23.81
CA PRO A 308 12.95 18.05 22.56
C PRO A 308 12.84 17.11 21.36
N CYS A 309 12.02 17.45 20.35
CA CYS A 309 11.84 16.64 19.14
C CYS A 309 13.18 16.31 18.45
N GLU A 310 14.14 17.24 18.47
CA GLU A 310 15.47 17.04 17.88
C GLU A 310 16.27 15.90 18.52
N GLU A 311 16.06 15.62 19.81
CA GLU A 311 16.73 14.52 20.53
C GLU A 311 16.09 13.16 20.21
N ARG A 312 14.94 13.13 19.54
CA ARG A 312 14.17 11.91 19.22
C ARG A 312 14.43 11.35 17.83
N LYS A 313 15.20 12.06 17.01
CA LYS A 313 15.55 11.67 15.62
C LYS A 313 16.00 10.22 15.43
N PRO A 314 16.68 9.55 16.38
CA PRO A 314 16.99 8.13 16.24
C PRO A 314 15.75 7.24 16.06
N LEU A 315 14.56 7.68 16.48
CA LEU A 315 13.30 6.96 16.31
C LEU A 315 12.75 7.03 14.88
N ASP A 316 13.10 8.06 14.10
CA ASP A 316 12.62 8.28 12.73
C ASP A 316 12.98 7.11 11.79
N VAL A 317 14.04 6.36 12.11
CA VAL A 317 14.44 5.17 11.34
C VAL A 317 13.38 4.06 11.35
N LEU A 318 12.48 4.10 12.33
CA LEU A 318 11.40 3.13 12.49
C LEU A 318 10.15 3.53 11.69
N ASP A 319 10.08 4.76 11.19
CA ASP A 319 8.98 5.24 10.37
C ASP A 319 9.14 4.85 8.90
N HIS A 320 7.99 4.67 8.26
CA HIS A 320 7.93 4.52 6.82
C HIS A 320 8.20 5.88 6.16
N PRO A 321 9.17 6.01 5.24
CA PRO A 321 9.45 7.28 4.59
C PRO A 321 8.25 7.77 3.76
N GLN A 322 7.79 9.00 4.01
CA GLN A 322 6.58 9.58 3.38
C GLN A 322 6.64 9.71 1.84
N ASP A 323 7.85 9.72 1.26
CA ASP A 323 8.06 9.77 -0.19
C ASP A 323 8.21 8.38 -0.85
N LYS A 324 7.98 7.31 -0.09
CA LYS A 324 8.05 5.93 -0.59
C LYS A 324 6.66 5.32 -0.57
N LEU A 325 6.29 4.64 -1.65
CA LEU A 325 5.05 3.87 -1.68
C LEU A 325 5.13 2.73 -0.65
N ALA A 326 4.24 2.70 0.34
CA ALA A 326 4.19 1.60 1.29
C ALA A 326 3.88 0.29 0.56
N THR A 327 4.53 -0.80 0.96
CA THR A 327 4.28 -2.15 0.46
C THR A 327 3.69 -3.04 1.56
N ILE A 328 3.18 -4.22 1.19
CA ILE A 328 2.70 -5.18 2.19
C ILE A 328 3.80 -5.64 3.14
N ASP A 329 5.05 -5.69 2.68
CA ASP A 329 6.20 -6.04 3.52
C ASP A 329 6.44 -4.94 4.54
N ASP A 330 6.34 -3.66 4.15
CA ASP A 330 6.44 -2.52 5.07
C ASP A 330 5.33 -2.58 6.14
N ALA A 331 4.09 -2.82 5.74
CA ALA A 331 2.95 -2.94 6.66
C ALA A 331 3.12 -4.11 7.66
N LEU A 332 3.63 -5.25 7.19
CA LEU A 332 3.96 -6.40 8.03
C LEU A 332 5.09 -6.06 9.01
N SER A 333 6.17 -5.44 8.53
CA SER A 333 7.29 -5.00 9.37
C SER A 333 6.82 -4.05 10.47
N GLN A 334 5.98 -3.08 10.16
CA GLN A 334 5.39 -2.17 11.15
C GLN A 334 4.57 -2.91 12.21
N ALA A 335 3.73 -3.86 11.79
CA ALA A 335 2.94 -4.67 12.72
C ALA A 335 3.82 -5.51 13.66
N PHE A 336 4.89 -6.13 13.13
CA PHE A 336 5.83 -6.90 13.95
C PHE A 336 6.63 -6.01 14.92
N MET A 337 7.03 -4.81 14.49
CA MET A 337 7.70 -3.86 15.37
C MET A 337 6.79 -3.43 16.53
N ILE A 338 5.51 -3.15 16.27
CA ILE A 338 4.54 -2.82 17.33
C ILE A 338 4.42 -3.98 18.34
N VAL A 339 4.30 -5.23 17.86
CA VAL A 339 4.25 -6.41 18.74
C VAL A 339 5.55 -6.62 19.51
N ALA A 340 6.69 -6.29 18.90
CA ALA A 340 8.00 -6.35 19.54
C ALA A 340 8.26 -5.22 20.55
N GLY A 341 7.31 -4.30 20.74
CA GLY A 341 7.43 -3.19 21.70
C GLY A 341 8.16 -1.97 21.14
N ARG A 342 7.95 -1.67 19.84
CA ARG A 342 8.44 -0.44 19.18
C ARG A 342 8.29 0.77 20.10
N PRO A 343 9.38 1.52 20.37
CA PRO A 343 9.28 2.79 21.08
C PRO A 343 8.27 3.68 20.36
N THR A 344 7.24 4.12 21.11
CA THR A 344 6.22 5.03 20.59
C THR A 344 6.52 6.42 21.16
N GLU A 345 6.41 7.45 20.35
CA GLU A 345 6.55 8.81 20.83
C GLU A 345 5.20 9.54 20.93
N ILE A 346 5.12 10.44 21.90
CA ILE A 346 4.07 11.45 21.95
C ILE A 346 4.54 12.61 21.07
N ASP A 347 3.79 12.95 20.02
CA ASP A 347 4.10 14.03 19.08
C ASP A 347 3.79 15.43 19.68
N ALA A 348 4.32 15.64 20.88
CA ALA A 348 4.30 16.87 21.63
C ALA A 348 5.55 16.97 22.50
N HIS A 349 5.98 18.20 22.76
CA HIS A 349 7.07 18.49 23.68
C HIS A 349 6.61 19.51 24.73
N GLN A 350 6.83 19.17 26.00
CA GLN A 350 6.67 20.08 27.13
C GLN A 350 7.83 19.89 28.09
N LYS A 351 8.41 20.96 28.62
CA LYS A 351 9.60 20.82 29.46
C LYS A 351 9.26 20.14 30.78
N ALA A 352 10.16 19.31 31.30
CA ALA A 352 9.97 18.59 32.56
C ALA A 352 9.48 19.47 33.73
N PRO A 353 9.99 20.70 33.94
CA PRO A 353 9.47 21.59 34.98
C PRO A 353 8.01 22.02 34.75
N GLU A 354 7.61 22.26 33.49
CA GLU A 354 6.25 22.67 33.13
C GLU A 354 5.26 21.51 33.34
N VAL A 355 5.67 20.30 32.95
CA VAL A 355 4.93 19.05 33.23
C VAL A 355 4.77 18.88 34.74
N LEU A 356 5.85 19.01 35.52
CA LEU A 356 5.81 18.86 36.97
C LEU A 356 4.85 19.87 37.62
N GLU A 357 4.89 21.16 37.24
CA GLU A 357 3.97 22.16 37.78
C GLU A 357 2.51 21.86 37.42
N THR A 358 2.24 21.37 36.21
CA THR A 358 0.87 21.01 35.77
C THR A 358 0.31 19.88 36.61
N PHE A 359 1.09 18.83 36.89
CA PHE A 359 0.69 17.74 37.77
C PHE A 359 0.56 18.18 39.24
N CYS A 360 1.48 19.02 39.73
CA CYS A 360 1.44 19.55 41.10
C CYS A 360 0.30 20.55 41.33
N ALA A 361 -0.28 21.15 40.29
CA ALA A 361 -1.47 21.98 40.42
C ALA A 361 -2.69 21.15 40.87
N THR A 362 -2.72 19.86 40.52
CA THR A 362 -3.80 18.92 40.86
C THR A 362 -3.54 18.17 42.16
N GLU A 363 -2.32 17.62 42.35
CA GLU A 363 -1.92 16.89 43.56
C GLU A 363 -0.58 17.42 44.13
N PRO A 364 -0.59 18.58 44.83
CA PRO A 364 0.63 19.23 45.30
C PRO A 364 1.49 18.38 46.24
N GLU A 365 0.86 17.53 47.05
CA GLU A 365 1.51 16.65 48.03
C GLU A 365 2.38 15.58 47.39
N LYS A 366 2.15 15.23 46.11
CA LYS A 366 2.89 14.21 45.38
C LYS A 366 4.09 14.73 44.60
N ARG A 367 4.45 16.02 44.76
CA ARG A 367 5.55 16.65 44.03
C ARG A 367 6.87 15.85 44.03
N ALA A 368 7.26 15.30 45.18
CA ALA A 368 8.47 14.50 45.29
C ALA A 368 8.39 13.19 44.46
N VAL A 369 7.22 12.54 44.49
CA VAL A 369 6.94 11.31 43.72
C VAL A 369 6.97 11.61 42.22
N PHE A 370 6.29 12.68 41.78
CA PHE A 370 6.30 13.08 40.37
C PHE A 370 7.70 13.43 39.87
N GLN A 371 8.50 14.12 40.67
CA GLN A 371 9.89 14.44 40.32
C GLN A 371 10.74 13.17 40.16
N GLU A 372 10.56 12.17 41.02
CA GLU A 372 11.23 10.88 40.93
C GLU A 372 10.81 10.10 39.67
N ILE A 373 9.50 10.09 39.34
CA ILE A 373 8.98 9.45 38.13
C ILE A 373 9.57 10.09 36.87
N ILE A 374 9.58 11.43 36.78
CA ILE A 374 10.16 12.15 35.64
C ILE A 374 11.64 11.78 35.49
N SER A 375 12.43 11.90 36.56
CA SER A 375 13.86 11.60 36.51
C SER A 375 14.16 10.16 36.09
N THR A 376 13.40 9.19 36.62
CA THR A 376 13.60 7.77 36.32
C THR A 376 13.21 7.45 34.88
N ALA A 377 12.07 7.97 34.42
CA ALA A 377 11.59 7.76 33.06
C ALA A 377 12.48 8.44 32.01
N GLU A 378 12.97 9.65 32.28
CA GLU A 378 13.93 10.33 31.41
C GLU A 378 15.25 9.58 31.30
N GLN A 379 15.76 9.02 32.41
CA GLN A 379 16.97 8.20 32.34
C GLN A 379 16.76 6.97 31.45
N ALA A 380 15.67 6.22 31.66
CA ALA A 380 15.36 5.04 30.86
C ALA A 380 15.15 5.38 29.38
N ALA A 381 14.49 6.50 29.08
CA ALA A 381 14.29 6.98 27.71
C ALA A 381 15.61 7.37 27.03
N ARG A 382 16.55 7.99 27.75
CA ARG A 382 17.90 8.28 27.23
C ARG A 382 18.66 7.01 26.90
N GLU A 383 18.65 6.03 27.80
CA GLU A 383 19.29 4.72 27.58
C GLU A 383 18.74 4.04 26.31
N GLN A 384 17.42 4.07 26.10
CA GLN A 384 16.80 3.54 24.88
C GLN A 384 17.22 4.26 23.59
N LEU A 385 17.31 5.59 23.62
CA LEU A 385 17.77 6.37 22.46
C LEU A 385 19.25 6.08 22.14
N GLU A 386 20.10 5.96 23.16
CA GLU A 386 21.52 5.61 23.00
C GLU A 386 21.69 4.20 22.41
N GLU A 387 20.90 3.22 22.88
CA GLU A 387 20.88 1.87 22.30
C GLU A 387 20.45 1.89 20.81
N MET A 388 19.44 2.68 20.47
CA MET A 388 18.97 2.82 19.09
C MET A 388 20.04 3.46 18.20
N GLU A 389 20.68 4.54 18.65
CA GLU A 389 21.78 5.17 17.93
C GLU A 389 22.95 4.21 17.69
N ALA A 390 23.29 3.37 18.68
CA ALA A 390 24.35 2.39 18.54
C ALA A 390 24.01 1.35 17.46
N LEU A 391 22.76 0.85 17.44
CA LEU A 391 22.29 -0.08 16.41
C LEU A 391 22.28 0.53 15.00
N ILE A 392 21.90 1.81 14.88
CA ILE A 392 21.95 2.54 13.61
C ILE A 392 23.39 2.60 13.10
N ARG A 393 24.34 3.03 13.95
CA ARG A 393 25.76 3.12 13.58
C ARG A 393 26.35 1.77 13.22
N GLU A 394 26.00 0.70 13.94
CA GLU A 394 26.46 -0.65 13.63
C GLU A 394 25.97 -1.12 12.26
N ARG A 395 24.70 -0.85 11.92
CA ARG A 395 24.16 -1.16 10.59
C ARG A 395 24.80 -0.36 9.47
N GLU A 396 25.01 0.93 9.68
CA GLU A 396 25.69 1.80 8.71
C GLU A 396 27.12 1.28 8.45
N GLN A 397 27.85 0.93 9.51
CA GLN A 397 29.19 0.37 9.39
C GLN A 397 29.22 -0.99 8.68
N GLN A 398 28.25 -1.88 8.95
CA GLN A 398 28.14 -3.16 8.22
C GLN A 398 27.82 -2.98 6.73
N GLN A 399 27.08 -1.93 6.37
CA GLN A 399 26.83 -1.59 4.97
C GLN A 399 28.06 -1.01 4.27
N GLU A 400 28.87 -0.21 4.98
CA GLU A 400 30.14 0.32 4.48
C GLU A 400 31.20 -0.80 4.33
N ASP A 401 31.38 -1.64 5.36
CA ASP A 401 32.35 -2.74 5.35
C ASP A 401 31.95 -3.83 4.30
N GLY A 402 30.66 -4.07 4.12
CA GLY A 402 30.14 -4.96 3.07
C GLY A 402 30.28 -4.42 1.64
N GLN A 403 30.51 -3.11 1.47
CA GLN A 403 30.89 -2.50 0.20
C GLN A 403 32.41 -2.53 -0.04
N GLU A 404 33.24 -2.56 1.01
CA GLU A 404 34.70 -2.66 0.88
C GLU A 404 35.18 -4.09 0.51
N ASP A 405 34.53 -5.16 1.00
CA ASP A 405 34.88 -6.54 0.64
C ASP A 405 34.48 -6.95 -0.80
N GLY A 406 33.78 -6.08 -1.53
CA GLY A 406 33.48 -6.21 -2.96
C GLY A 406 34.38 -5.38 -3.89
N GLN A 407 35.28 -4.56 -3.34
CA GLN A 407 36.13 -3.64 -4.11
C GLN A 407 37.60 -4.09 -4.21
N GLU A 408 37.83 -5.31 -4.73
CA GLU A 408 39.10 -5.60 -5.44
C GLU A 408 38.92 -5.96 -6.92
N ASP A 409 37.70 -5.92 -7.47
CA ASP A 409 37.49 -5.95 -8.92
C ASP A 409 36.55 -4.83 -9.39
N GLY A 410 37.15 -3.65 -9.62
CA GLY A 410 36.74 -2.80 -10.74
C GLY A 410 35.68 -1.72 -10.51
N GLN A 411 35.66 -1.04 -9.35
CA GLN A 411 34.91 0.22 -9.21
C GLN A 411 35.86 1.42 -9.41
N LYS A 412 36.05 1.82 -10.67
CA LYS A 412 36.39 3.22 -10.97
C LYS A 412 35.11 4.03 -10.84
N ASP A 413 35.19 5.14 -10.12
CA ASP A 413 34.27 6.28 -10.16
C ASP A 413 33.51 6.34 -11.48
N ILE A 414 32.23 5.95 -11.44
CA ILE A 414 31.32 6.25 -12.52
C ILE A 414 30.76 7.64 -12.18
N PRO A 415 31.15 8.71 -12.90
CA PRO A 415 30.49 10.01 -12.79
C PRO A 415 29.01 9.82 -13.15
N PRO A 416 28.08 10.74 -12.80
CA PRO A 416 26.66 10.60 -13.12
C PRO A 416 26.49 10.40 -14.63
N ARG A 417 26.44 9.14 -15.04
CA ARG A 417 26.38 8.68 -16.41
C ARG A 417 24.95 8.28 -16.59
N GLU A 418 24.16 9.17 -17.17
CA GLU A 418 23.01 8.88 -18.04
C GLU A 418 22.41 7.46 -17.90
N THR A 419 21.94 7.08 -16.70
CA THR A 419 21.21 5.82 -16.50
C THR A 419 19.72 5.97 -16.85
N THR A 420 19.34 7.10 -17.45
CA THR A 420 18.09 7.27 -18.19
C THR A 420 18.03 6.43 -19.49
N ALA A 421 19.08 5.67 -19.81
CA ALA A 421 19.17 4.89 -21.06
C ALA A 421 18.77 3.41 -20.97
N ARG A 422 18.30 2.89 -19.82
CA ARG A 422 17.77 1.49 -19.72
C ARG A 422 16.27 1.36 -19.49
N ILE A 423 15.55 2.48 -19.35
CA ILE A 423 14.11 2.49 -19.65
C ILE A 423 14.03 2.50 -21.16
N SER A 424 13.72 1.35 -21.76
CA SER A 424 13.34 1.28 -23.17
C SER A 424 12.26 2.32 -23.39
N ARG A 425 12.60 3.41 -24.09
CA ARG A 425 11.64 4.43 -24.49
C ARG A 425 10.42 3.72 -25.09
N PRO A 426 9.19 4.08 -24.69
CA PRO A 426 8.02 3.54 -25.35
C PRO A 426 8.17 3.77 -26.86
N ILE A 427 8.09 2.69 -27.62
CA ILE A 427 8.18 2.70 -29.08
C ILE A 427 7.01 3.58 -29.57
N GLY A 428 7.30 4.85 -29.92
CA GLY A 428 6.31 5.76 -30.51
C GLY A 428 6.39 7.25 -30.11
N ALA A 429 7.11 7.66 -29.07
CA ALA A 429 7.13 9.08 -28.66
C ALA A 429 8.32 9.85 -29.26
N SER A 430 8.18 10.32 -30.49
CA SER A 430 9.06 11.34 -31.06
C SER A 430 8.70 12.72 -30.49
N GLY A 431 9.36 13.11 -29.39
CA GLY A 431 9.30 14.46 -28.84
C GLY A 431 9.85 14.48 -27.43
N GLY A 432 10.97 15.18 -27.22
CA GLY A 432 11.52 15.43 -25.88
C GLY A 432 10.54 16.27 -25.07
N ARG A 433 9.67 15.63 -24.31
CA ARG A 433 8.98 16.27 -23.19
C ARG A 433 9.86 16.11 -21.96
N ASP A 434 10.09 17.22 -21.27
CA ASP A 434 10.64 17.19 -19.93
C ASP A 434 9.75 16.28 -19.06
N ILE A 435 10.36 15.32 -18.39
CA ILE A 435 9.66 14.40 -17.48
C ILE A 435 9.18 15.23 -16.29
N SER A 436 7.89 15.16 -15.98
CA SER A 436 7.33 15.92 -14.86
C SER A 436 7.76 15.35 -13.51
N GLU A 437 7.68 16.15 -12.44
CA GLU A 437 7.99 15.71 -11.08
C GLU A 437 7.15 14.48 -10.66
N ALA A 438 5.87 14.46 -11.05
CA ALA A 438 4.99 13.33 -10.75
C ALA A 438 5.40 12.06 -11.52
N GLN A 439 5.87 12.19 -12.76
CA GLN A 439 6.42 11.06 -13.52
C GLN A 439 7.73 10.55 -12.93
N ILE A 440 8.61 11.46 -12.45
CA ILE A 440 9.84 11.10 -11.74
C ILE A 440 9.51 10.28 -10.49
N TYR A 441 8.53 10.73 -9.70
CA TYR A 441 8.06 10.00 -8.52
C TYR A 441 7.60 8.57 -8.90
N ILE A 442 6.75 8.42 -9.92
CA ILE A 442 6.27 7.11 -10.36
C ILE A 442 7.44 6.20 -10.76
N LEU A 443 8.36 6.69 -11.60
CA LEU A 443 9.50 5.92 -12.08
C LEU A 443 10.44 5.50 -10.94
N ALA A 444 10.64 6.36 -9.94
CA ALA A 444 11.42 6.01 -8.75
C ALA A 444 10.77 4.88 -7.94
N GLN A 445 9.44 4.86 -7.82
CA GLN A 445 8.74 3.75 -7.15
C GLN A 445 8.83 2.44 -7.95
N VAL A 446 8.77 2.52 -9.29
CA VAL A 446 8.93 1.37 -10.18
C VAL A 446 10.33 0.78 -10.05
N GLU A 447 11.37 1.61 -10.14
CA GLU A 447 12.77 1.18 -10.03
C GLU A 447 13.05 0.53 -8.68
N ARG A 448 12.60 1.16 -7.58
CA ARG A 448 12.78 0.63 -6.22
C ARG A 448 12.17 -0.76 -6.03
N GLN A 449 11.06 -1.03 -6.69
CA GLN A 449 10.32 -2.28 -6.54
C GLN A 449 10.60 -3.29 -7.66
N THR A 450 11.50 -2.97 -8.60
CA THR A 450 11.90 -3.92 -9.65
C THR A 450 12.72 -5.04 -9.02
N ASP A 451 12.35 -6.29 -9.30
CA ASP A 451 13.07 -7.45 -8.76
C ASP A 451 14.54 -7.44 -9.20
N GLN A 452 15.45 -7.58 -8.23
CA GLN A 452 16.87 -7.73 -8.46
C GLN A 452 17.26 -9.18 -8.20
N PHE A 453 17.75 -9.86 -9.23
CA PHE A 453 18.21 -11.24 -9.13
C PHE A 453 19.74 -11.24 -9.03
N VAL A 454 20.27 -11.67 -7.88
CA VAL A 454 21.71 -11.78 -7.65
C VAL A 454 22.19 -13.14 -8.18
N GLU A 455 23.39 -13.16 -8.79
CA GLU A 455 24.04 -14.39 -9.29
C GLU A 455 23.14 -15.22 -10.23
N GLU A 456 22.46 -14.56 -11.17
CA GLU A 456 21.44 -15.17 -12.04
C GLU A 456 21.89 -16.46 -12.72
N GLU A 457 23.10 -16.48 -13.28
CA GLU A 457 23.62 -17.66 -13.97
C GLU A 457 23.87 -18.84 -13.01
N GLU A 458 24.37 -18.57 -11.80
CA GLU A 458 24.67 -19.60 -10.81
C GLU A 458 23.39 -20.16 -10.18
N SER A 459 22.47 -19.27 -9.79
CA SER A 459 21.13 -19.64 -9.33
C SER A 459 20.38 -20.48 -10.37
N THR A 460 20.43 -20.08 -11.64
CA THR A 460 19.83 -20.84 -12.75
C THR A 460 20.48 -22.21 -12.93
N ARG A 461 21.81 -22.30 -12.81
CA ARG A 461 22.53 -23.60 -12.85
C ARG A 461 22.09 -24.51 -11.70
N ASN A 462 21.92 -23.97 -10.50
CA ASN A 462 21.49 -24.75 -9.34
C ASN A 462 20.05 -25.25 -9.48
N ILE A 463 19.14 -24.43 -10.00
CA ILE A 463 17.78 -24.85 -10.37
C ILE A 463 17.84 -25.94 -11.46
N GLY A 464 18.67 -25.75 -12.49
CA GLY A 464 18.89 -26.73 -13.56
C GLY A 464 19.34 -28.11 -13.07
N LYS A 465 20.23 -28.17 -12.06
CA LYS A 465 20.64 -29.44 -11.41
C LYS A 465 19.45 -30.18 -10.79
N GLN A 466 18.55 -29.46 -10.13
CA GLN A 466 17.34 -30.04 -9.51
C GLN A 466 16.36 -30.54 -10.59
N LEU A 467 16.17 -29.77 -11.66
CA LEU A 467 15.29 -30.15 -12.78
C LEU A 467 15.73 -31.43 -13.48
N ARG A 468 17.04 -31.67 -13.62
CA ARG A 468 17.54 -32.91 -14.23
C ARG A 468 17.15 -34.14 -13.43
N TRP A 469 17.17 -34.06 -12.10
CA TRP A 469 16.70 -35.15 -11.25
C TRP A 469 15.21 -35.45 -11.49
N LEU A 470 14.38 -34.39 -11.57
CA LEU A 470 12.96 -34.50 -11.90
C LEU A 470 12.73 -35.13 -13.30
N MET A 471 13.53 -34.75 -14.29
CA MET A 471 13.44 -35.31 -15.65
C MET A 471 13.78 -36.81 -15.69
N VAL A 472 14.71 -37.27 -14.85
CA VAL A 472 15.03 -38.70 -14.70
C VAL A 472 13.87 -39.45 -14.04
N GLU A 473 13.28 -38.87 -12.99
CA GLU A 473 12.15 -39.46 -12.28
C GLU A 473 10.92 -39.62 -13.19
N ILE A 474 10.62 -38.61 -14.02
CA ILE A 474 9.49 -38.58 -14.95
C ILE A 474 9.95 -38.91 -16.38
N SER A 475 10.84 -39.90 -16.54
CA SER A 475 11.53 -40.16 -17.82
C SER A 475 10.60 -40.39 -19.02
N THR A 476 9.36 -40.86 -18.83
CA THR A 476 8.41 -41.08 -19.93
C THR A 476 7.96 -39.77 -20.59
N ALA A 477 7.86 -38.67 -19.84
CA ALA A 477 7.46 -37.36 -20.36
C ALA A 477 8.59 -36.67 -21.16
N PHE A 478 9.84 -37.07 -20.95
CA PHE A 478 11.03 -36.43 -21.51
C PHE A 478 11.78 -37.26 -22.58
N LYS A 479 11.22 -38.39 -23.02
CA LYS A 479 11.80 -39.24 -24.09
C LYS A 479 11.48 -38.78 -25.51
N SER A 480 10.54 -37.85 -25.68
CA SER A 480 10.17 -37.32 -26.99
C SER A 480 11.35 -36.57 -27.63
N GLN A 481 11.41 -36.61 -28.96
CA GLN A 481 12.26 -35.71 -29.76
C GLN A 481 11.40 -34.75 -30.59
N ASP A 482 10.09 -34.76 -30.36
CA ASP A 482 9.16 -33.84 -30.99
C ASP A 482 9.15 -32.52 -30.23
N ARG A 483 9.51 -31.46 -30.93
CA ARG A 483 9.46 -30.08 -30.45
C ARG A 483 8.05 -29.69 -29.99
N GLU A 484 7.03 -30.08 -30.75
CA GLU A 484 5.64 -29.72 -30.48
C GLU A 484 5.09 -30.38 -29.21
N HIS A 485 5.66 -31.52 -28.81
CA HIS A 485 5.34 -32.17 -27.53
C HIS A 485 5.74 -31.28 -26.35
N TYR A 486 6.94 -30.69 -26.38
CA TYR A 486 7.43 -29.84 -25.30
C TYR A 486 6.73 -28.49 -25.24
N LEU A 487 6.47 -27.87 -26.39
CA LEU A 487 5.71 -26.62 -26.45
C LEU A 487 4.30 -26.77 -25.89
N ARG A 488 3.56 -27.79 -26.34
CA ARG A 488 2.23 -28.09 -25.77
C ARG A 488 2.30 -28.37 -24.28
N GLY A 489 3.31 -29.12 -23.84
CA GLY A 489 3.58 -29.35 -22.43
C GLY A 489 3.76 -28.05 -21.64
N ILE A 490 4.54 -27.10 -22.15
CA ILE A 490 4.75 -25.78 -21.51
C ILE A 490 3.44 -24.98 -21.47
N TYR A 491 2.65 -24.96 -22.55
CA TYR A 491 1.37 -24.25 -22.59
C TYR A 491 0.36 -24.82 -21.59
N ASP A 492 0.20 -26.14 -21.59
CA ASP A 492 -0.70 -26.84 -20.69
C ASP A 492 -0.25 -26.66 -19.22
N ALA A 493 1.06 -26.69 -18.98
CA ALA A 493 1.64 -26.41 -17.66
C ALA A 493 1.43 -24.95 -17.23
N ALA A 494 1.55 -23.97 -18.13
CA ALA A 494 1.23 -22.57 -17.82
C ALA A 494 -0.23 -22.41 -17.36
N THR A 495 -1.16 -23.08 -18.04
CA THR A 495 -2.58 -23.07 -17.67
C THR A 495 -2.83 -23.80 -16.35
N LYS A 496 -2.23 -24.97 -16.16
CA LYS A 496 -2.43 -25.81 -14.96
C LYS A 496 -1.78 -25.22 -13.71
N SER A 497 -0.55 -24.72 -13.84
CA SER A 497 0.23 -24.11 -12.77
C SER A 497 -0.15 -22.66 -12.54
N GLY A 498 -0.91 -22.04 -13.45
CA GLY A 498 -1.48 -20.70 -13.29
C GLY A 498 -0.50 -19.54 -13.48
N PHE A 499 0.51 -19.70 -14.32
CA PHE A 499 1.44 -18.60 -14.64
C PHE A 499 1.23 -18.09 -16.06
N ALA A 500 1.60 -16.82 -16.26
CA ALA A 500 1.66 -16.18 -17.56
C ALA A 500 3.08 -15.66 -17.79
N LEU A 501 3.43 -15.45 -19.06
CA LEU A 501 4.69 -14.83 -19.48
C LEU A 501 4.40 -13.64 -20.41
N GLN A 502 5.35 -12.74 -20.55
CA GLN A 502 5.28 -11.66 -21.53
C GLN A 502 5.17 -12.21 -22.96
N GLU A 503 4.46 -11.49 -23.83
CA GLU A 503 4.34 -11.84 -25.26
C GLU A 503 5.70 -12.02 -25.94
N ALA A 504 6.70 -11.21 -25.56
CA ALA A 504 8.05 -11.33 -26.08
C ALA A 504 8.69 -12.67 -25.69
N ALA A 505 8.55 -13.09 -24.44
CA ALA A 505 9.06 -14.38 -23.96
C ALA A 505 8.39 -15.55 -24.69
N TRP A 506 7.06 -15.50 -24.85
CA TRP A 506 6.33 -16.50 -25.61
C TRP A 506 6.81 -16.61 -27.06
N LYS A 507 7.02 -15.47 -27.74
CA LYS A 507 7.56 -15.46 -29.12
C LYS A 507 8.93 -16.13 -29.22
N VAL A 508 9.79 -15.96 -28.21
CA VAL A 508 11.11 -16.61 -28.20
C VAL A 508 10.98 -18.11 -27.92
N ILE A 509 10.13 -18.51 -26.96
CA ILE A 509 9.85 -19.94 -26.67
C ILE A 509 9.27 -20.63 -27.90
N ASP A 510 8.29 -19.99 -28.55
CA ASP A 510 7.65 -20.49 -29.78
C ASP A 510 8.59 -20.55 -30.97
N GLY A 511 9.75 -19.87 -30.92
CA GLY A 511 10.79 -19.89 -31.93
C GLY A 511 11.99 -20.79 -31.58
N GLU A 512 12.04 -21.36 -30.37
CA GLU A 512 13.19 -22.15 -29.92
C GLU A 512 13.25 -23.49 -30.66
N GLU A 513 14.43 -23.82 -31.17
CA GLU A 513 14.69 -25.04 -31.95
C GLU A 513 15.47 -26.09 -31.13
N ASN A 514 16.16 -25.67 -30.07
CA ASN A 514 16.91 -26.56 -29.19
C ASN A 514 15.98 -27.33 -28.25
N ILE A 515 15.80 -28.61 -28.56
CA ILE A 515 14.95 -29.54 -27.79
C ILE A 515 15.39 -29.65 -26.32
N GLU A 516 16.69 -29.58 -26.01
CA GLU A 516 17.16 -29.68 -24.63
C GLU A 516 16.76 -28.45 -23.80
N ILE A 517 16.79 -27.25 -24.41
CA ILE A 517 16.26 -26.04 -23.77
C ILE A 517 14.76 -26.19 -23.50
N LEU A 518 13.99 -26.63 -24.50
CA LEU A 518 12.54 -26.85 -24.35
C LEU A 518 12.22 -27.90 -23.28
N LYS A 519 13.03 -28.94 -23.14
CA LYS A 519 12.93 -29.91 -22.04
C LYS A 519 13.15 -29.25 -20.68
N GLY A 520 14.19 -28.42 -20.56
CA GLY A 520 14.48 -27.67 -19.34
C GLY A 520 13.33 -26.74 -18.95
N LEU A 521 12.83 -25.95 -19.90
CA LEU A 521 11.69 -25.05 -19.69
C LEU A 521 10.40 -25.81 -19.36
N PHE A 522 10.15 -26.95 -20.02
CA PHE A 522 9.02 -27.81 -19.69
C PHE A 522 9.14 -28.38 -18.28
N ALA A 523 10.30 -28.88 -17.87
CA ALA A 523 10.53 -29.36 -16.51
C ALA A 523 10.32 -28.25 -15.48
N LEU A 524 10.82 -27.04 -15.75
CA LEU A 524 10.62 -25.87 -14.90
C LEU A 524 9.13 -25.50 -14.76
N SER A 525 8.36 -25.59 -15.85
CA SER A 525 6.91 -25.30 -15.85
C SER A 525 6.06 -26.32 -15.06
N LEU A 526 6.56 -27.56 -14.93
CA LEU A 526 5.87 -28.64 -14.21
C LEU A 526 6.01 -28.57 -12.69
N ILE A 527 6.95 -27.77 -12.17
CA ILE A 527 7.11 -27.62 -10.71
C ILE A 527 5.91 -26.84 -10.15
N ASP A 528 5.09 -27.55 -9.37
CA ASP A 528 4.00 -26.98 -8.55
C ASP A 528 4.54 -26.54 -7.17
N ASN A 529 5.61 -25.73 -7.18
CA ASN A 529 6.06 -25.03 -5.98
C ASN A 529 5.39 -23.65 -5.97
N ARG A 530 4.65 -23.38 -4.90
CA ARG A 530 3.91 -22.14 -4.67
C ARG A 530 4.66 -21.15 -3.77
N GLU A 531 5.90 -21.44 -3.40
CA GLU A 531 6.78 -20.46 -2.77
C GLU A 531 7.00 -19.28 -3.71
N MET A 532 6.74 -18.08 -3.20
CA MET A 532 6.76 -16.83 -3.98
C MET A 532 8.13 -16.58 -4.63
N GLN A 533 9.22 -16.87 -3.93
CA GLN A 533 10.58 -16.70 -4.47
C GLN A 533 10.85 -17.63 -5.66
N PHE A 534 10.46 -18.90 -5.55
CA PHE A 534 10.59 -19.83 -6.68
C PHE A 534 9.70 -19.38 -7.84
N TRP A 535 8.50 -18.89 -7.57
CA TRP A 535 7.59 -18.37 -8.59
C TRP A 535 8.21 -17.22 -9.39
N HIS A 536 8.83 -16.25 -8.71
CA HIS A 536 9.54 -15.14 -9.35
C HIS A 536 10.73 -15.63 -10.18
N TRP A 537 11.57 -16.51 -9.63
CA TRP A 537 12.69 -17.11 -10.38
C TRP A 537 12.25 -17.88 -11.61
N ARG A 538 11.15 -18.64 -11.52
CA ARG A 538 10.61 -19.38 -12.65
C ARG A 538 10.25 -18.44 -13.79
N ILE A 539 9.49 -17.38 -13.50
CA ILE A 539 9.10 -16.40 -14.51
C ILE A 539 10.34 -15.71 -15.07
N HIS A 540 11.25 -15.23 -14.21
CA HIS A 540 12.50 -14.57 -14.63
C HIS A 540 13.32 -15.43 -15.60
N ILE A 541 13.54 -16.70 -15.26
CA ILE A 541 14.27 -17.64 -16.14
C ILE A 541 13.53 -17.83 -17.46
N MET A 542 12.21 -18.06 -17.42
CA MET A 542 11.42 -18.27 -18.64
C MET A 542 11.33 -17.01 -19.53
N GLU A 543 11.44 -15.81 -18.95
CA GLU A 543 11.44 -14.54 -19.67
C GLU A 543 12.84 -14.06 -20.08
N SER A 544 13.89 -14.76 -19.65
CA SER A 544 15.29 -14.41 -19.91
C SER A 544 16.01 -15.48 -20.75
N PRO A 545 15.91 -15.42 -22.09
CA PRO A 545 16.58 -16.37 -22.99
C PRO A 545 18.08 -16.61 -22.73
N PRO A 546 18.90 -15.61 -22.34
CA PRO A 546 20.30 -15.85 -21.99
C PRO A 546 20.51 -16.85 -20.84
N LEU A 547 19.52 -17.02 -19.96
CA LEU A 547 19.59 -17.93 -18.81
C LEU A 547 19.32 -19.39 -19.20
N TRP A 548 18.63 -19.66 -20.30
CA TRP A 548 18.19 -21.01 -20.66
C TRP A 548 19.33 -22.01 -20.86
N ARG A 549 20.47 -21.54 -21.39
CA ARG A 549 21.68 -22.36 -21.53
C ARG A 549 22.22 -22.85 -20.18
N HIS A 550 22.07 -22.05 -19.13
CA HIS A 550 22.53 -22.37 -17.78
C HIS A 550 21.62 -23.39 -17.10
N LEU A 551 20.35 -23.47 -17.52
CA LEU A 551 19.39 -24.45 -17.04
C LEU A 551 19.79 -25.88 -17.45
N ILE A 552 20.38 -26.02 -18.64
CA ILE A 552 20.79 -27.31 -19.22
C ILE A 552 22.29 -27.58 -19.08
N ASP A 553 23.06 -26.64 -18.51
CA ASP A 553 24.51 -26.76 -18.37
C ASP A 553 24.87 -27.96 -17.48
N VAL A 554 25.75 -28.82 -18.01
CA VAL A 554 26.18 -30.09 -17.42
C VAL A 554 27.54 -29.92 -16.76
N SER A 555 28.07 -28.70 -16.61
CA SER A 555 29.40 -28.47 -16.03
C SER A 555 29.59 -29.22 -14.71
N GLU A 556 30.26 -30.37 -14.80
CA GLU A 556 30.76 -31.19 -13.70
C GLU A 556 31.88 -30.39 -13.03
N LYS A 557 31.65 -29.95 -11.81
CA LYS A 557 32.72 -29.66 -10.85
C LYS A 557 32.52 -30.54 -9.64
#